data_AF-A0A7C7H856-F1
#
_entry.id   AF-A0A7C7H856-F1
#
_cell.length_a   1.000
_cell.length_b   1.000
_cell.length_c   1.000
_cell.angle_alpha   90.00
_cell.angle_beta   90.00
_cell.angle_gamma   90.00
#
_symmetry.space_group_name_H-M   'P 1'
#
loop_
_entity.id
_entity.type
_entity.pdbx_description
1 polymer ?
#
loop_
_entity_poly.entity_id
_entity_poly.type
_entity_poly.pdbx_seq_one_letter_code
_entity_poly.pdbx_strand_id
1 'polypeptide(L)'
;MKCGRIGSFGLMSFTRRRTGNGPLRPMSVPCRSCAGTGHWAQLEAGKLRVLRKLRSTSGAHKVFIRAHSSLVAAMKRDAALLKPFGHKIEWQDDIKVPIGESIIQVQESLA
;
A
#
# COMPACT_ATOMS: atom_id res chain seq x y z
N MET A 1 1.73 27.50 28.04
CA MET A 1 2.15 27.49 26.62
C MET A 1 3.67 27.60 26.64
N LYS A 2 4.46 26.65 26.07
CA LYS A 2 5.94 26.77 26.03
C LYS A 2 6.42 26.84 24.57
N CYS A 3 7.05 27.95 24.19
CA CYS A 3 7.58 28.21 22.84
C CYS A 3 9.11 28.16 22.84
N GLY A 4 9.71 27.49 21.85
CA GLY A 4 11.14 27.57 21.58
C GLY A 4 11.50 28.78 20.69
N ARG A 5 12.79 28.97 20.43
CA ARG A 5 13.26 29.90 19.38
C ARG A 5 13.14 29.26 18.01
N ILE A 6 13.13 30.07 16.95
CA ILE A 6 13.22 29.59 15.57
C ILE A 6 14.59 28.90 15.40
N GLY A 7 14.57 27.62 15.03
CA GLY A 7 15.79 26.85 14.79
C GLY A 7 16.49 27.26 13.50
N SER A 8 17.71 26.76 13.28
CA SER A 8 18.45 26.98 12.02
C SER A 8 17.71 26.50 10.78
N PHE A 9 16.81 25.52 10.93
CA PHE A 9 15.94 25.02 9.86
C PHE A 9 14.68 25.88 9.63
N GLY A 10 14.53 27.02 10.32
CA GLY A 10 13.38 27.92 10.17
C GLY A 10 12.10 27.45 10.85
N LEU A 11 12.12 26.32 11.57
CA LEU A 11 10.96 25.81 12.31
C LEU A 11 10.97 26.27 13.77
N MET A 12 9.79 26.61 14.30
CA MET A 12 9.59 26.90 15.71
C MET A 12 8.85 25.75 16.38
N SER A 13 9.50 25.10 17.35
CA SER A 13 8.86 24.09 18.17
C SER A 13 8.01 24.75 19.27
N PHE A 14 6.81 24.22 19.46
CA PHE A 14 5.87 24.76 20.42
C PHE A 14 5.07 23.64 21.08
N THR A 15 4.92 23.69 22.41
CA THR A 15 4.16 22.70 23.18
C THR A 15 3.02 23.34 23.97
N ARG A 16 1.82 22.76 23.80
CA ARG A 16 0.60 23.18 24.49
C ARG A 16 0.12 22.08 25.42
N ARG A 17 -0.21 22.43 26.67
CA ARG A 17 -0.92 21.50 27.56
C ARG A 17 -2.27 21.15 26.93
N ARG A 18 -2.57 19.86 26.86
CA ARG A 18 -3.83 19.36 26.34
C ARG A 18 -4.90 19.49 27.44
N THR A 19 -5.87 20.38 27.23
CA THR A 19 -6.98 20.64 28.18
C THR A 19 -8.21 19.76 27.92
N GLY A 20 -8.24 19.06 26.78
CA GLY A 20 -9.32 18.17 26.38
C GLY A 20 -9.00 17.45 25.06
N ASN A 21 -10.02 16.88 24.41
CA ASN A 21 -9.86 16.38 23.05
C ASN A 21 -9.76 17.57 22.08
N GLY A 22 -8.69 17.61 21.27
CA GLY A 22 -8.59 18.62 20.22
C GLY A 22 -9.76 18.49 19.24
N PRO A 23 -10.21 19.58 18.58
CA PRO A 23 -11.47 19.64 17.84
C PRO A 23 -11.59 18.57 16.74
N LEU A 24 -10.47 18.11 16.17
CA LEU A 24 -10.44 17.06 15.16
C LEU A 24 -10.68 15.66 15.72
N ARG A 25 -10.28 15.34 16.95
CA ARG A 25 -10.38 13.98 17.48
C ARG A 25 -11.83 13.47 17.70
N PRO A 26 -12.80 14.29 18.14
CA PRO A 26 -14.18 13.84 18.27
C PRO A 26 -14.98 13.89 16.97
N MET A 27 -14.54 14.66 15.96
CA MET A 27 -15.34 14.97 14.75
C MET A 27 -14.76 14.39 13.45
N SER A 28 -13.52 13.91 13.45
CA SER A 28 -12.88 13.38 12.25
C SER A 28 -12.47 11.93 12.42
N VAL A 29 -12.77 11.13 11.39
CA VAL A 29 -12.29 9.76 11.24
C VAL A 29 -11.14 9.82 10.24
N PRO A 30 -10.03 9.08 10.44
CA PRO A 30 -8.97 9.00 9.44
C PRO A 30 -9.56 8.56 8.09
N CYS A 31 -9.07 9.17 7.01
CA CYS A 31 -9.50 8.83 5.67
C CYS A 31 -9.31 7.32 5.44
N ARG A 32 -10.37 6.62 5.05
CA ARG A 32 -10.34 5.17 4.82
C ARG A 32 -9.40 4.77 3.67
N SER A 33 -9.14 5.70 2.75
CA SER A 33 -8.35 5.44 1.55
C SER A 33 -6.84 5.66 1.75
N CYS A 34 -6.43 6.64 2.56
CA CYS A 34 -5.01 6.93 2.80
C CYS A 34 -4.57 6.73 4.25
N ALA A 35 -5.49 6.33 5.14
CA ALA A 35 -5.24 6.13 6.57
C ALA A 35 -4.54 7.31 7.28
N GLY A 36 -4.69 8.53 6.75
CA GLY A 36 -4.08 9.74 7.30
C GLY A 36 -2.68 10.09 6.78
N THR A 37 -2.13 9.33 5.82
CA THR A 37 -0.83 9.67 5.18
C THR A 37 -0.91 10.90 4.27
N GLY A 38 -2.11 11.23 3.77
CA GLY A 38 -2.30 12.32 2.81
C GLY A 38 -1.86 12.00 1.38
N HIS A 39 -1.37 10.78 1.11
CA HIS A 39 -0.95 10.36 -0.23
C HIS A 39 -1.20 8.87 -0.49
N TRP A 40 -1.37 8.50 -1.76
CA TRP A 40 -1.44 7.10 -2.18
C TRP A 40 -0.11 6.62 -2.77
N ALA A 41 0.16 5.33 -2.63
CA ALA A 41 1.26 4.70 -3.34
C ALA A 41 1.00 4.72 -4.85
N GLN A 42 2.03 5.05 -5.62
CA GLN A 42 1.97 5.05 -7.08
C GLN A 42 1.73 3.64 -7.62
N LEU A 43 1.10 3.57 -8.80
CA LEU A 43 0.79 2.32 -9.48
C LEU A 43 2.06 1.50 -9.79
N GLU A 44 3.14 2.15 -10.24
CA GLU A 44 4.43 1.50 -10.50
C GLU A 44 5.06 0.91 -9.24
N ALA A 45 4.93 1.59 -8.11
CA ALA A 45 5.37 1.04 -6.82
C ALA A 45 4.56 -0.22 -6.45
N GLY A 46 3.27 -0.24 -6.76
CA GLY A 46 2.41 -1.42 -6.63
C GLY A 46 2.89 -2.59 -7.49
N LYS A 47 3.17 -2.36 -8.79
CA LYS A 47 3.70 -3.40 -9.69
C LYS A 47 4.98 -4.04 -9.16
N LEU A 48 5.94 -3.21 -8.73
CA LEU A 48 7.22 -3.69 -8.22
C LEU A 48 7.06 -4.49 -6.92
N ARG A 49 6.13 -4.12 -6.04
CA ARG A 49 5.82 -4.92 -4.84
C ARG A 49 5.31 -6.31 -5.20
N VAL A 50 4.41 -6.40 -6.18
CA VAL A 50 3.90 -7.68 -6.67
C VAL A 50 5.03 -8.55 -7.22
N LEU A 51 5.88 -8.00 -8.10
CA LEU A 51 7.01 -8.73 -8.68
C LEU A 51 8.01 -9.20 -7.61
N ARG A 52 8.31 -8.37 -6.60
CA ARG A 52 9.18 -8.77 -5.49
C ARG A 52 8.57 -9.90 -4.67
N LYS A 53 7.25 -9.85 -4.44
CA LYS A 53 6.55 -10.89 -3.68
C LYS A 53 6.49 -12.22 -4.45
N LEU A 54 6.25 -12.17 -5.77
CA LEU A 54 6.37 -13.34 -6.65
C LEU A 54 7.80 -13.90 -6.68
N ARG A 55 8.83 -13.04 -6.63
CA ARG A 55 10.22 -13.50 -6.52
C ARG A 55 10.51 -14.19 -5.19
N SER A 56 9.91 -13.71 -4.10
CA SER A 56 10.11 -14.30 -2.77
C SER A 56 9.40 -15.63 -2.58
N THR A 57 8.37 -15.93 -3.36
CA THR A 57 7.65 -17.20 -3.32
C THR A 57 8.41 -18.24 -4.13
N SER A 58 9.22 -19.06 -3.48
CA SER A 58 9.95 -20.16 -4.13
C SER A 58 9.03 -21.37 -4.39
N GLY A 59 9.01 -21.88 -5.62
CA GLY A 59 8.29 -23.11 -6.01
C GLY A 59 7.11 -22.89 -6.96
N ALA A 60 6.67 -23.94 -7.66
CA ALA A 60 5.56 -23.85 -8.62
C ALA A 60 4.20 -23.81 -7.89
N HIS A 61 3.81 -22.63 -7.42
CA HIS A 61 2.55 -22.41 -6.70
C HIS A 61 1.44 -21.81 -7.57
N LYS A 62 0.18 -22.04 -7.17
CA LYS A 62 -0.95 -21.23 -7.62
C LYS A 62 -1.02 -19.98 -6.75
N VAL A 63 -0.94 -18.81 -7.37
CA VAL A 63 -0.93 -17.52 -6.68
C VAL A 63 -2.18 -16.73 -7.05
N PHE A 64 -2.97 -16.41 -6.04
CA PHE A 64 -4.15 -15.56 -6.18
C PHE A 64 -3.76 -14.12 -5.82
N ILE A 65 -3.92 -13.21 -6.77
CA ILE A 65 -3.61 -11.79 -6.58
C ILE A 65 -4.89 -10.99 -6.70
N ARG A 66 -5.31 -10.39 -5.57
CA ARG A 66 -6.41 -9.43 -5.51
C ARG A 66 -5.83 -8.02 -5.47
N ALA A 67 -6.13 -7.23 -6.48
CA ALA A 67 -5.62 -5.88 -6.60
C ALA A 67 -6.64 -4.95 -7.27
N HIS A 68 -6.35 -3.65 -7.20
CA HIS A 68 -7.15 -2.65 -7.89
C HIS A 68 -7.13 -2.88 -9.41
N SER A 69 -8.27 -2.61 -10.07
CA SER A 69 -8.46 -2.83 -11.51
C SER A 69 -7.39 -2.19 -12.39
N SER A 70 -6.93 -0.99 -12.03
CA SER A 70 -5.84 -0.30 -12.75
C SER A 70 -4.51 -1.03 -12.64
N LEU A 71 -4.19 -1.62 -11.49
CA LEU A 71 -2.97 -2.40 -11.28
C LEU A 71 -3.04 -3.72 -12.04
N VAL A 72 -4.18 -4.42 -11.98
CA VAL A 72 -4.39 -5.67 -12.74
C VAL A 72 -4.30 -5.43 -14.24
N ALA A 73 -4.95 -4.37 -14.75
CA ALA A 73 -4.86 -4.00 -16.15
C ALA A 73 -3.42 -3.69 -16.57
N ALA A 74 -2.65 -3.00 -15.72
CA ALA A 74 -1.26 -2.69 -16.01
C ALA A 74 -0.36 -3.94 -15.97
N MET A 75 -0.56 -4.85 -15.01
CA MET A 75 0.17 -6.13 -14.93
C MET A 75 -0.18 -7.07 -16.10
N LYS A 76 -1.43 -7.04 -16.58
CA LYS A 76 -1.86 -7.79 -17.78
C LYS A 76 -1.19 -7.28 -19.06
N ARG A 77 -0.94 -5.97 -19.18
CA ARG A 77 -0.14 -5.41 -20.30
C ARG A 77 1.32 -5.87 -20.21
N ASP A 78 1.87 -5.88 -19.01
CA ASP A 78 3.27 -6.23 -18.76
C ASP A 78 3.47 -7.74 -18.53
N ALA A 79 2.60 -8.60 -19.10
CA ALA A 79 2.59 -10.05 -18.85
C ALA A 79 3.92 -10.76 -19.22
N ALA A 80 4.74 -10.15 -20.07
CA ALA A 80 6.09 -10.64 -20.37
C ALA A 80 6.98 -10.72 -19.11
N LEU A 81 6.81 -9.80 -18.15
CA LEU A 81 7.57 -9.78 -16.89
C LEU A 81 7.20 -10.94 -15.95
N LEU A 82 6.04 -11.58 -16.16
CA LEU A 82 5.53 -12.65 -15.29
C LEU A 82 5.98 -14.05 -15.74
N LYS A 83 6.34 -14.23 -17.02
CA LYS A 83 6.80 -15.51 -17.60
C LYS A 83 7.96 -16.19 -16.84
N PRO A 84 9.01 -15.49 -16.37
CA PRO A 84 10.15 -16.16 -15.73
C PRO A 84 9.83 -16.75 -14.34
N PHE A 85 8.70 -16.38 -13.73
CA PHE A 85 8.36 -16.83 -12.38
C PHE A 85 7.71 -18.22 -12.33
N GLY A 86 7.21 -18.75 -13.46
CA GLY A 86 6.67 -20.13 -13.53
C GLY A 86 5.42 -20.41 -12.69
N HIS A 87 4.84 -19.41 -12.02
CA HIS A 87 3.62 -19.55 -11.22
C HIS A 87 2.36 -19.48 -12.07
N LYS A 88 1.31 -20.22 -11.70
CA LYS A 88 -0.04 -20.00 -12.23
C LYS A 88 -0.69 -18.87 -11.45
N ILE A 89 -0.88 -17.72 -12.10
CA ILE A 89 -1.40 -16.50 -11.45
C ILE A 89 -2.86 -16.30 -11.81
N GLU A 90 -3.72 -16.28 -10.79
CA GLU A 90 -5.13 -15.94 -10.93
C GLU A 90 -5.36 -14.53 -10.38
N TRP A 91 -5.87 -13.64 -11.25
CA TRP A 91 -6.09 -12.24 -10.92
C TRP A 91 -7.54 -11.99 -10.56
N GLN A 92 -7.78 -11.38 -9.40
CA GLN A 92 -9.09 -10.89 -8.99
C GLN A 92 -9.09 -9.36 -9.00
N ASP A 93 -9.97 -8.80 -9.83
CA ASP A 93 -10.21 -7.36 -9.89
C ASP A 93 -11.09 -6.93 -8.71
N ASP A 94 -10.58 -6.04 -7.86
CA ASP A 94 -11.36 -5.46 -6.78
C ASP A 94 -11.08 -3.96 -6.60
N ILE A 95 -12.12 -3.15 -6.83
CA ILE A 95 -12.09 -1.68 -6.71
C ILE A 95 -11.89 -1.24 -5.25
N LYS A 96 -12.21 -2.11 -4.28
CA LYS A 96 -12.06 -1.78 -2.85
C LYS A 96 -10.59 -1.76 -2.39
N VAL A 97 -9.69 -2.42 -3.12
CA VAL A 97 -8.26 -2.44 -2.80
C VAL A 97 -7.63 -1.15 -3.31
N PRO A 98 -6.83 -0.42 -2.51
CA PRO A 98 -6.17 0.80 -2.97
C PRO A 98 -5.13 0.49 -4.08
N ILE A 99 -4.97 1.42 -5.02
CA ILE A 99 -4.24 1.26 -6.29
C ILE A 99 -2.81 0.70 -6.13
N GLY A 100 -2.11 1.08 -5.07
CA GLY A 100 -0.70 0.70 -4.83
C GLY A 100 -0.51 -0.53 -3.94
N GLU A 101 -1.60 -1.17 -3.51
CA GLU A 101 -1.55 -2.37 -2.67
C GLU A 101 -2.12 -3.58 -3.40
N SER A 102 -1.61 -4.75 -3.05
CA SER A 102 -2.02 -6.02 -3.61
C SER A 102 -2.08 -7.05 -2.49
N ILE A 103 -3.21 -7.73 -2.38
CA ILE A 103 -3.37 -8.86 -1.47
C ILE A 103 -2.99 -10.10 -2.26
N ILE A 104 -1.92 -10.78 -1.84
CA ILE A 104 -1.43 -12.00 -2.49
C ILE A 104 -1.65 -13.16 -1.54
N GLN A 105 -2.45 -14.13 -1.98
CA GLN A 105 -2.66 -15.40 -1.32
C GLN A 105 -1.94 -16.47 -2.12
N VAL A 106 -1.00 -17.17 -1.47
CA VAL A 106 -0.27 -18.29 -2.07
C VAL A 106 -0.97 -19.55 -1.62
N GLN A 107 -1.44 -20.35 -2.55
CA GLN A 107 -1.95 -21.68 -2.24
C GLN A 107 -0.79 -22.66 -2.41
N GLU A 108 -0.22 -23.09 -1.28
CA GLU A 108 0.77 -24.17 -1.27
C GLU A 108 0.06 -25.46 -1.70
N SER A 109 0.61 -26.13 -2.71
CA SER A 109 0.24 -27.51 -2.99
C SER A 109 0.79 -28.35 -1.84
N LEU A 110 -0.10 -28.84 -0.98
CA LEU A 110 0.21 -29.88 0.00
C LEU A 110 0.88 -31.04 -0.75
N ALA A 111 2.18 -31.22 -0.48
CA ALA A 111 2.93 -32.42 -0.83
C ALA A 111 2.63 -33.52 0.19
#